data_AF-A0A2N1MLU9-F1
#
_entry.id   AF-A0A2N1MLU9-F1
#
_cell.length_a   1.000
_cell.length_b   1.000
_cell.length_c   1.000
_cell.angle_alpha   90.00
_cell.angle_beta   90.00
_cell.angle_gamma   90.00
#
_symmetry.space_group_name_H-M   'P 1'
#
loop_
_entity.id
_entity.type
_entity.pdbx_description
1 polymer ?
#
loop_
_entity_poly.entity_id
_entity_poly.type
_entity_poly.pdbx_seq_one_letter_code
_entity_poly.pdbx_strand_id
1 'polypeptide(L)'
;QLEAINAYLNGNDTFVSMKTGGRKTLCYSLSAVCSKGLTIVFSPLKVLMEDQKRKLVKAGIPCAVLYANLTQGTRIQEKIFEEIASGLIKMLFVTPEKLVSNEGFCRFIMQLYNKKKICFVIDEAHC
;
A
#
# COMPACT_ATOMS: atom_id res chain seq x y z
N GLN A 1 -12.29 1.77 -15.56
CA GLN A 1 -11.55 0.94 -14.56
C GLN A 1 -10.31 0.36 -15.20
N LEU A 2 -10.47 -0.32 -16.35
CA LEU A 2 -9.35 -0.81 -17.14
C LEU A 2 -8.35 0.30 -17.50
N GLU A 3 -8.81 1.51 -17.82
CA GLU A 3 -7.90 2.63 -18.16
C GLU A 3 -6.99 2.98 -16.98
N ALA A 4 -7.54 3.06 -15.76
CA ALA A 4 -6.78 3.35 -14.56
C ALA A 4 -5.78 2.24 -14.21
N ILE A 5 -6.17 0.97 -14.40
CA ILE A 5 -5.26 -0.17 -14.21
C ILE A 5 -4.11 -0.10 -15.22
N ASN A 6 -4.41 0.09 -16.50
CA ASN A 6 -3.39 0.17 -17.54
C ASN A 6 -2.46 1.36 -17.33
N ALA A 7 -3.00 2.53 -16.96
CA ALA A 7 -2.19 3.70 -16.66
C ALA A 7 -1.23 3.42 -15.49
N TYR A 8 -1.71 2.78 -14.42
CA TYR A 8 -0.86 2.35 -13.31
C TYR A 8 0.23 1.37 -13.74
N LEU A 9 -0.11 0.34 -14.52
CA LEU A 9 0.85 -0.68 -14.96
C LEU A 9 1.91 -0.11 -15.91
N ASN A 10 1.58 0.95 -16.64
CA ASN A 10 2.52 1.71 -17.47
C ASN A 10 3.36 2.72 -16.68
N GLY A 11 3.13 2.86 -15.38
CA GLY A 11 3.86 3.81 -14.53
C GLY A 11 3.42 5.26 -14.69
N ASN A 12 2.21 5.51 -15.20
CA ASN A 12 1.67 6.85 -15.35
C ASN A 12 1.02 7.32 -14.04
N ASP A 13 1.31 8.56 -13.64
CA ASP A 13 0.61 9.21 -12.55
C ASP A 13 -0.87 9.39 -12.91
N THR A 14 -1.75 8.83 -12.09
CA THR A 14 -3.18 8.70 -12.43
C THR A 14 -4.05 9.16 -11.26
N PHE A 15 -4.89 10.16 -11.51
CA PHE A 15 -5.97 10.55 -10.60
C PHE A 15 -7.27 9.82 -10.97
N VAL A 16 -7.88 9.15 -9.99
CA VAL A 16 -9.08 8.32 -10.22
C VAL A 16 -10.25 8.87 -9.39
N SER A 17 -11.14 9.60 -10.06
CA SER A 17 -12.40 10.05 -9.48
C SER A 17 -13.52 9.07 -9.82
N MET A 18 -14.02 8.34 -8.82
CA MET A 18 -15.15 7.44 -8.95
C MET A 18 -16.11 7.68 -7.79
N LYS A 19 -17.42 7.50 -8.04
CA LYS A 19 -18.45 7.52 -7.01
C LYS A 19 -18.18 6.44 -5.95
N THR A 20 -18.62 6.67 -4.72
CA THR A 20 -18.58 5.66 -3.65
C THR A 20 -19.26 4.37 -4.12
N GLY A 21 -18.67 3.22 -3.79
CA GLY A 21 -19.12 1.92 -4.32
C GLY A 21 -18.58 1.58 -5.71
N GLY A 22 -17.88 2.48 -6.39
CA GLY A 22 -17.23 2.26 -7.70
C GLY A 22 -16.05 1.29 -7.70
N ARG A 23 -15.81 0.59 -6.58
CA ARG A 23 -14.76 -0.44 -6.40
C ARG A 23 -13.33 0.07 -6.66
N LYS A 24 -13.00 1.29 -6.19
CA LYS A 24 -11.64 1.85 -6.26
C LYS A 24 -10.58 0.90 -5.69
N THR A 25 -10.88 0.24 -4.56
CA THR A 25 -10.01 -0.77 -3.94
C THR A 25 -9.66 -1.90 -4.89
N LEU A 26 -10.62 -2.42 -5.66
CA LEU A 26 -10.34 -3.47 -6.64
C LEU A 26 -9.37 -2.99 -7.71
N CYS A 27 -9.50 -1.73 -8.15
CA CYS A 27 -8.64 -1.13 -9.17
C CYS A 27 -7.17 -1.14 -8.72
N TYR A 28 -6.85 -0.56 -7.57
CA TYR A 28 -5.45 -0.51 -7.12
C TYR A 28 -4.93 -1.86 -6.62
N SER A 29 -5.78 -2.72 -6.05
CA SER A 29 -5.35 -4.05 -5.60
C SER A 29 -5.02 -4.97 -6.77
N LEU A 30 -5.81 -4.94 -7.85
CA LEU A 30 -5.48 -5.70 -9.06
C LEU A 30 -4.20 -5.18 -9.70
N SER A 31 -4.07 -3.85 -9.81
CA SER A 31 -2.84 -3.21 -10.27
C SER A 31 -1.61 -3.63 -9.45
N ALA A 32 -1.74 -3.70 -8.12
CA ALA A 32 -0.67 -4.13 -7.22
C ALA A 32 -0.24 -5.58 -7.48
N VAL A 33 -1.21 -6.49 -7.67
CA VAL A 33 -0.93 -7.91 -7.98
C VAL A 33 -0.24 -8.09 -9.32
N CYS A 34 -0.67 -7.33 -10.34
CA CYS A 34 -0.07 -7.35 -11.67
C CYS A 34 1.30 -6.65 -11.73
N SER A 35 1.64 -5.85 -10.72
CA SER A 35 2.94 -5.17 -10.62
C SER A 35 4.04 -6.09 -10.07
N LYS A 36 5.29 -5.83 -10.50
CA LYS A 36 6.46 -6.57 -10.01
C LYS A 36 6.88 -6.17 -8.60
N GLY A 37 6.49 -4.98 -8.14
CA GLY A 37 6.94 -4.38 -6.89
C GLY A 37 5.96 -4.50 -5.72
N LEU A 38 6.28 -3.74 -4.67
CA LEU A 38 5.39 -3.45 -3.56
C LEU A 38 4.48 -2.28 -3.92
N THR A 39 3.19 -2.38 -3.63
CA THR A 39 2.28 -1.23 -3.64
C THR A 39 2.06 -0.72 -2.23
N ILE A 40 2.38 0.54 -1.97
CA ILE A 40 2.08 1.21 -0.71
C ILE A 40 0.79 2.02 -0.88
N VAL A 41 -0.20 1.72 -0.06
CA VAL A 41 -1.47 2.46 0.01
C VAL A 41 -1.51 3.30 1.27
N PHE A 42 -1.54 4.62 1.11
CA PHE A 42 -1.79 5.54 2.21
C PHE A 42 -3.30 5.69 2.39
N SER A 43 -3.78 5.44 3.61
CA SER A 43 -5.21 5.56 3.94
C SER A 43 -5.39 6.16 5.34
N PRO A 44 -6.33 7.11 5.53
CA PRO A 44 -6.51 7.78 6.81
C PRO A 44 -7.22 6.92 7.87
N LEU A 45 -7.96 5.88 7.46
CA LEU A 45 -8.85 5.14 8.36
C LEU A 45 -8.32 3.73 8.68
N LYS A 46 -7.79 3.53 9.90
CA LYS A 46 -7.26 2.24 10.38
C LYS A 46 -8.25 1.08 10.23
N VAL A 47 -9.53 1.31 10.55
CA VAL A 47 -10.59 0.29 10.43
C VAL A 47 -10.79 -0.14 8.98
N LEU A 48 -10.72 0.80 8.04
CA LEU A 48 -10.85 0.52 6.61
C LEU A 48 -9.65 -0.31 6.11
N MET A 49 -8.44 0.04 6.55
CA MET A 49 -7.21 -0.68 6.21
C MET A 49 -7.26 -2.15 6.64
N GLU A 50 -7.71 -2.45 7.86
CA GLU A 50 -7.83 -3.85 8.32
C GLU A 50 -8.92 -4.63 7.58
N ASP A 51 -10.06 -3.99 7.25
CA ASP A 51 -11.09 -4.64 6.45
C ASP A 51 -10.58 -5.00 5.04
N GLN A 52 -9.87 -4.06 4.40
CA GLN A 52 -9.28 -4.27 3.08
C GLN A 52 -8.18 -5.35 3.13
N LYS A 53 -7.25 -5.29 4.09
CA LYS A 53 -6.24 -6.33 4.30
C LYS A 53 -6.88 -7.70 4.48
N ARG A 54 -7.90 -7.82 5.33
CA ARG A 54 -8.61 -9.09 5.57
C ARG A 54 -9.22 -9.66 4.28
N LYS A 55 -9.82 -8.81 3.44
CA LYS A 55 -10.39 -9.22 2.15
C LYS A 55 -9.31 -9.69 1.18
N LEU A 56 -8.17 -8.98 1.11
CA LEU A 56 -7.06 -9.32 0.23
C LEU A 56 -6.36 -10.62 0.64
N VAL A 57 -6.10 -10.80 1.94
CA VAL A 57 -5.51 -12.04 2.47
C VAL A 57 -6.43 -13.24 2.21
N LYS A 58 -7.77 -13.07 2.40
CA LYS A 58 -8.75 -14.11 2.04
C LYS A 58 -8.75 -14.45 0.54
N ALA A 59 -8.41 -13.49 -0.31
CA ALA A 59 -8.25 -13.69 -1.75
C ALA A 59 -6.87 -14.23 -2.15
N GLY A 60 -6.00 -14.58 -1.18
CA GLY A 60 -4.67 -15.10 -1.42
C GLY A 60 -3.61 -14.05 -1.77
N ILE A 61 -3.91 -12.76 -1.57
CA ILE A 61 -2.99 -11.65 -1.85
C ILE A 61 -2.23 -11.30 -0.56
N PRO A 62 -0.89 -11.48 -0.52
CA PRO A 62 -0.09 -11.14 0.65
C PRO A 62 -0.09 -9.63 0.92
N CYS A 63 -0.64 -9.25 2.08
CA CYS A 63 -0.82 -7.85 2.45
C CYS A 63 -0.56 -7.61 3.94
N ALA A 64 0.07 -6.48 4.26
CA ALA A 64 0.34 -6.04 5.62
C ALA A 64 -0.21 -4.62 5.88
N VAL A 65 -0.28 -4.25 7.17
CA VAL A 65 -0.65 -2.91 7.62
C VAL A 65 0.45 -2.40 8.56
N LEU A 66 0.87 -1.16 8.35
CA LEU A 66 1.77 -0.42 9.24
C LEU A 66 1.09 0.84 9.79
N TYR A 67 1.08 0.95 11.11
CA TYR A 67 0.64 2.11 11.87
C TYR A 67 1.84 2.92 12.38
N ALA A 68 1.59 4.15 12.83
CA ALA A 68 2.53 4.91 13.67
C ALA A 68 3.06 4.06 14.85
N ASN A 69 4.34 4.25 15.21
CA ASN A 69 5.08 3.35 16.12
C ASN A 69 4.39 3.08 17.46
N LEU A 70 3.64 4.06 17.99
CA LEU A 70 2.96 3.94 19.28
C LEU A 70 1.78 2.94 19.26
N THR A 71 1.25 2.59 18.09
CA THR A 71 0.10 1.68 17.97
C THR A 71 0.51 0.21 17.76
N GLN A 72 1.72 -0.06 17.28
CA GLN A 72 2.10 -1.39 16.78
C GLN A 72 3.47 -1.80 17.32
N GLY A 73 3.55 -2.95 18.00
CA GLY A 73 4.79 -3.41 18.64
C GLY A 73 5.96 -3.56 17.66
N THR A 74 7.17 -3.20 18.09
CA THR A 74 8.38 -3.14 17.26
C THR A 74 8.67 -4.44 16.50
N ARG A 75 8.58 -5.59 17.19
CA ARG A 75 8.83 -6.91 16.60
C ARG A 75 7.89 -7.26 15.44
N ILE A 76 6.66 -6.76 15.46
CA ILE A 76 5.69 -6.95 14.37
C ILE A 76 6.13 -6.13 13.14
N GLN A 77 6.60 -4.90 13.36
CA GLN A 77 7.04 -4.03 12.27
C GLN A 77 8.32 -4.55 11.62
N GLU A 78 9.29 -5.01 12.41
CA GLU A 78 10.53 -5.63 11.91
C GLU A 78 10.21 -6.83 11.00
N LYS A 79 9.32 -7.72 11.45
CA LYS A 79 8.85 -8.85 10.63
C LYS A 79 8.23 -8.40 9.31
N ILE A 80 7.39 -7.36 9.32
CA ILE A 80 6.80 -6.81 8.09
C ILE A 80 7.89 -6.28 7.16
N PHE A 81 8.91 -5.58 7.67
CA PHE A 81 10.01 -5.08 6.86
C PHE A 81 10.84 -6.22 6.24
N GLU A 82 11.09 -7.29 6.98
CA GLU A 82 11.75 -8.51 6.47
C GLU A 82 10.94 -9.18 5.36
N GLU A 83 9.62 -9.33 5.55
CA GLU A 83 8.70 -9.89 4.55
C GLU A 83 8.60 -9.01 3.29
N ILE A 84 8.67 -7.68 3.43
CA ILE A 84 8.76 -6.78 2.27
C ILE A 84 10.11 -6.93 1.57
N ALA A 85 11.21 -6.98 2.31
CA ALA A 85 12.56 -7.08 1.75
C ALA A 85 12.77 -8.40 0.96
N SER A 86 12.12 -9.47 1.40
CA SER A 86 12.08 -10.78 0.73
C SER A 86 11.07 -10.84 -0.44
N GLY A 87 10.24 -9.80 -0.62
CA GLY A 87 9.24 -9.74 -1.69
C GLY A 87 7.99 -10.60 -1.44
N LEU A 88 7.78 -11.04 -0.20
CA LEU A 88 6.61 -11.83 0.19
C LEU A 88 5.34 -10.99 0.29
N ILE A 89 5.47 -9.68 0.54
CA ILE A 89 4.33 -8.76 0.60
C ILE A 89 4.18 -8.01 -0.73
N LYS A 90 2.97 -8.07 -1.29
CA LYS A 90 2.60 -7.34 -2.52
C LYS A 90 2.01 -5.97 -2.23
N MET A 91 1.36 -5.83 -1.09
CA MET A 91 0.60 -4.64 -0.77
C MET A 91 0.73 -4.26 0.70
N LEU A 92 1.01 -3.00 0.97
CA LEU A 92 1.21 -2.47 2.30
C LEU A 92 0.29 -1.27 2.50
N PHE A 93 -0.62 -1.36 3.47
CA PHE A 93 -1.39 -0.21 3.92
C PHE A 93 -0.63 0.55 5.00
N VAL A 94 -0.59 1.88 4.90
CA VAL A 94 0.17 2.74 5.81
C VAL A 94 -0.69 3.94 6.20
N THR A 95 -0.66 4.33 7.48
CA THR A 95 -1.28 5.61 7.88
C THR A 95 -0.35 6.78 7.54
N PRO A 96 -0.85 7.93 7.07
CA PRO A 96 0.00 9.06 6.66
C PRO A 96 0.98 9.52 7.75
N GLU A 97 0.59 9.45 9.02
CA GLU A 97 1.42 9.89 10.15
C GLU A 97 2.68 9.02 10.32
N LYS A 98 2.65 7.77 9.84
CA LYS A 98 3.83 6.88 9.85
C LYS A 98 4.97 7.44 9.00
N LEU A 99 4.65 8.12 7.90
CA LEU A 99 5.63 8.76 7.04
C LEU A 99 6.32 9.94 7.76
N VAL A 100 5.55 10.72 8.51
CA VAL A 100 6.08 11.90 9.23
C VAL A 100 6.85 11.51 10.49
N SER A 101 6.37 10.51 11.23
CA SER A 101 6.86 10.17 12.57
C SER A 101 8.02 9.16 12.59
N ASN A 102 8.42 8.58 11.46
CA ASN A 102 9.42 7.51 11.43
C ASN A 102 10.43 7.67 10.27
N GLU A 103 11.59 8.25 10.56
CA GLU A 103 12.69 8.41 9.61
C GLU A 103 13.20 7.07 9.06
N GLY A 104 13.21 6.01 9.87
CA GLY A 104 13.62 4.68 9.45
C GLY A 104 12.72 4.12 8.35
N PHE A 105 11.42 4.38 8.43
CA PHE A 105 10.45 4.02 7.40
C PHE A 105 10.66 4.82 6.12
N CYS A 106 10.93 6.13 6.22
CA CYS A 106 11.28 6.95 5.05
C CYS A 106 12.54 6.44 4.35
N ARG A 107 13.59 6.11 5.11
CA ARG A 107 14.82 5.53 4.58
C ARG A 107 14.57 4.19 3.88
N PHE A 108 13.73 3.34 4.47
CA PHE A 108 13.31 2.08 3.86
C PHE A 108 12.57 2.28 2.52
N ILE A 109 11.61 3.21 2.47
CA ILE A 109 10.93 3.56 1.22
C ILE A 109 11.92 4.05 0.16
N MET A 110 12.84 4.95 0.51
CA MET A 110 13.86 5.46 -0.42
C MET A 110 14.72 4.33 -1.02
N GLN A 111 15.10 3.34 -0.20
CA GLN A 111 15.84 2.18 -0.68
C GLN A 111 15.04 1.31 -1.67
N LEU A 112 13.74 1.12 -1.42
CA LEU A 112 12.86 0.39 -2.34
C LEU A 112 12.61 1.16 -3.65
N TYR A 113 12.45 2.49 -3.54
CA TYR A 113 12.25 3.38 -4.68
C TYR A 113 13.44 3.33 -5.64
N ASN A 114 14.67 3.41 -5.12
CA ASN A 114 15.89 3.32 -5.93
C ASN A 114 16.01 2.00 -6.71
N LYS A 115 15.36 0.93 -6.24
CA LYS A 115 15.31 -0.37 -6.93
C LYS A 115 14.18 -0.46 -7.97
N LYS A 116 13.38 0.60 -8.17
CA LYS A 116 12.15 0.64 -8.99
C LYS A 116 11.16 -0.49 -8.64
N LYS A 117 11.07 -0.82 -7.36
CA LYS A 117 10.21 -1.89 -6.84
C LYS A 117 9.01 -1.38 -6.05
N ILE A 118 8.62 -0.11 -6.23
CA ILE A 118 7.56 0.49 -5.41
C ILE A 118 6.62 1.35 -6.26
N CYS A 119 5.33 1.28 -5.92
CA CYS A 119 4.29 2.15 -6.43
C CYS A 119 3.47 2.69 -5.26
N PHE A 120 2.93 3.90 -5.40
CA PHE A 120 2.16 4.56 -4.36
C PHE A 120 0.70 4.74 -4.77
N VAL A 121 -0.19 4.59 -3.80
CA VAL A 121 -1.63 4.85 -3.93
C VAL A 121 -2.03 5.71 -2.74
N ILE A 122 -2.75 6.80 -3.01
CA ILE A 122 -3.31 7.68 -1.98
C ILE A 122 -4.82 7.44 -1.98
N ASP A 123 -5.32 6.76 -0.95
CA ASP A 123 -6.76 6.58 -0.76
C ASP A 123 -7.34 7.83 -0.10
N GLU A 124 -8.59 8.15 -0.44
CA GLU A 124 -9.26 9.39 -0.01
C GLU A 124 -8.44 10.68 -0.24
N ALA A 125 -7.87 10.82 -1.44
CA ALA A 125 -7.03 11.97 -1.85
C ALA A 125 -7.69 13.38 -1.78
N HIS A 126 -8.92 13.46 -1.30
CA HIS A 126 -9.63 14.72 -1.03
C HIS A 126 -9.40 15.24 0.40
N CYS A 127 -8.89 14.38 1.30
CA CYS A 127 -8.49 14.72 2.67
C CYS A 127 -7.15 15.43 2.68
#